data_AF-A0A497LU93-F1
#
_entry.id   AF-A0A497LU93-F1
#
_cell.length_a   1.000
_cell.length_b   1.000
_cell.length_c   1.000
_cell.angle_alpha   90.00
_cell.angle_beta   90.00
_cell.angle_gamma   90.00
#
_symmetry.space_group_name_H-M   'P 1'
#
loop_
_entity.id
_entity.type
_entity.pdbx_description
1 polymer ?
#
loop_
_entity_poly.entity_id
_entity_poly.type
_entity_poly.pdbx_seq_one_letter_code
_entity_poly.pdbx_strand_id
1 'polypeptide(L)'
;MGSPLSGDVEGQLERSAKGAFILLIGRVLSLSLSALAVIIIARLIGSTAYGYVTMAMIPISIATLFSNPGVSAGLTRYIAYYTAEGRSDDIPILLRTGLGLNLLFSVILAFIIYLLSPQLSALFHEPIEDLIRLASLYIIVNTLLI
;
A
#
# COMPACT_ATOMS: atom_id res chain seq x y z
N MET A 1 40.10 27.40 -7.48
CA MET A 1 39.60 26.23 -8.24
C MET A 1 38.14 26.01 -7.85
N GLY A 2 37.21 26.65 -8.54
CA GLY A 2 35.77 26.41 -8.40
C GLY A 2 35.32 25.46 -9.51
N SER A 3 34.91 24.25 -9.15
CA SER A 3 34.46 23.24 -10.12
C SER A 3 33.06 23.59 -10.69
N PRO A 4 32.69 23.13 -11.90
CA PRO A 4 31.45 23.51 -12.56
C PRO A 4 30.26 22.76 -11.95
N LEU A 5 29.66 23.34 -10.91
CA LEU A 5 28.49 22.78 -10.20
C LEU A 5 27.18 22.82 -11.02
N SER A 6 27.14 23.50 -12.17
CA SER A 6 25.89 23.68 -12.94
C SER A 6 25.44 22.42 -13.69
N GLY A 7 26.36 21.68 -14.32
CA GLY A 7 26.01 20.51 -15.13
C GLY A 7 25.47 19.32 -14.31
N ASP A 8 25.95 19.17 -13.07
CA ASP A 8 25.58 18.05 -12.20
C ASP A 8 24.19 18.28 -11.56
N VAL A 9 23.86 19.54 -11.22
CA VAL A 9 22.54 19.93 -10.71
C VAL A 9 21.47 19.81 -11.78
N GLU A 10 21.77 20.23 -13.01
CA GLU A 10 20.83 20.14 -14.13
C GLU A 10 20.51 18.67 -14.50
N GLY A 11 21.52 17.80 -14.48
CA GLY A 11 21.35 16.35 -14.67
C GLY A 11 20.52 15.67 -13.56
N GLN A 12 20.65 16.10 -12.30
CA GLN A 12 19.85 15.59 -11.18
C GLN A 12 18.38 16.05 -11.25
N LEU A 13 18.14 17.30 -11.67
CA LEU A 13 16.79 17.83 -11.88
C LEU A 13 16.06 17.07 -12.99
N GLU A 14 16.74 16.81 -14.12
CA GLU A 14 16.14 16.08 -15.24
C GLU A 14 15.77 14.64 -14.85
N ARG A 15 16.65 13.94 -14.12
CA ARG A 15 16.37 12.57 -13.62
C ARG A 15 15.20 12.54 -12.64
N SER A 16 15.15 13.50 -11.73
CA SER A 16 14.06 13.64 -10.76
C SER A 16 12.73 13.93 -11.45
N ALA A 17 12.72 14.83 -12.44
CA ALA A 17 11.54 15.15 -13.24
C ALA A 17 11.03 13.95 -14.04
N LYS A 18 11.92 13.19 -14.68
CA LYS A 18 11.55 11.94 -15.38
C LYS A 18 10.99 10.89 -14.42
N GLY A 19 11.61 10.72 -13.25
CA GLY A 19 11.11 9.81 -12.22
C GLY A 19 9.71 10.19 -11.73
N ALA A 20 9.49 11.46 -11.42
CA ALA A 20 8.19 11.98 -11.01
C ALA A 20 7.13 11.80 -12.12
N PHE A 21 7.49 12.01 -13.38
CA PHE A 21 6.59 11.83 -14.51
C PHE A 21 6.16 10.36 -14.69
N ILE A 22 7.09 9.41 -14.55
CA ILE A 22 6.79 7.97 -14.60
C ILE A 22 5.83 7.57 -13.47
N LEU A 23 6.08 8.05 -12.25
CA LEU A 23 5.21 7.80 -11.09
C LEU A 23 3.81 8.39 -11.31
N LEU A 24 3.73 9.60 -11.88
CA LEU A 24 2.46 10.25 -12.18
C LEU A 24 1.64 9.45 -13.19
N ILE A 25 2.24 9.03 -14.31
CA ILE A 25 1.56 8.20 -15.31
C ILE A 25 1.08 6.89 -14.68
N GLY A 26 1.93 6.22 -13.91
CA GLY A 26 1.56 4.99 -13.21
C GLY A 26 0.37 5.20 -12.28
N ARG A 27 0.33 6.34 -11.56
CA ARG A 27 -0.78 6.67 -10.66
C ARG A 27 -2.08 6.96 -11.40
N VAL A 28 -2.02 7.70 -12.50
CA VAL A 28 -3.20 8.02 -13.33
C VAL A 28 -3.78 6.75 -13.95
N LEU A 29 -2.93 5.87 -14.48
CA LEU A 29 -3.33 4.58 -15.03
C LEU A 29 -3.98 3.70 -13.95
N SER A 30 -3.33 3.56 -12.79
CA SER A 30 -3.87 2.80 -11.66
C SER A 30 -5.24 3.32 -11.21
N LEU A 31 -5.41 4.64 -11.13
CA LEU A 31 -6.69 5.24 -10.72
C LEU A 31 -7.78 4.99 -11.77
N SER A 32 -7.44 5.12 -13.05
CA SER A 32 -8.36 4.88 -14.17
C SER A 32 -8.84 3.43 -14.19
N LEU A 33 -7.91 2.47 -14.06
CA LEU A 33 -8.24 1.04 -13.99
C LEU A 33 -9.10 0.72 -12.77
N SER A 34 -8.76 1.28 -11.60
CA SER A 34 -9.53 1.07 -10.37
C SER A 34 -10.96 1.61 -10.50
N ALA A 35 -11.13 2.80 -11.07
CA ALA A 35 -12.44 3.39 -11.29
C ALA A 35 -13.30 2.54 -12.24
N LEU A 36 -12.71 2.04 -13.34
CA LEU A 36 -13.40 1.13 -14.25
C LEU A 36 -13.80 -0.17 -13.57
N ALA A 37 -12.91 -0.77 -12.77
CA ALA A 37 -13.20 -1.99 -12.02
C ALA A 37 -14.39 -1.80 -11.07
N VAL A 38 -14.43 -0.69 -10.34
CA VAL A 38 -15.53 -0.33 -9.44
C VAL A 38 -16.86 -0.24 -10.21
N ILE A 39 -16.89 0.46 -11.35
CA ILE A 39 -18.10 0.62 -12.16
C ILE A 39 -18.58 -0.74 -12.68
N ILE A 40 -17.68 -1.58 -13.16
CA ILE A 40 -18.01 -2.91 -13.69
C ILE A 40 -18.59 -3.79 -12.58
N ILE A 41 -17.94 -3.85 -11.42
CA ILE A 41 -18.39 -4.67 -10.29
C ILE A 41 -19.76 -4.20 -9.83
N ALA A 42 -19.94 -2.89 -9.59
CA ALA A 42 -21.22 -2.33 -9.15
C ALA A 42 -22.37 -2.61 -10.12
N ARG A 43 -22.11 -2.68 -11.43
CA ARG A 43 -23.10 -3.08 -12.44
C ARG A 43 -23.35 -4.59 -12.48
N LEU A 44 -22.36 -5.41 -12.15
CA LEU A 44 -22.48 -6.87 -12.20
C LEU A 44 -23.25 -7.43 -11.00
N ILE A 45 -22.94 -6.95 -9.78
CA ILE A 45 -23.56 -7.44 -8.53
C ILE A 45 -24.71 -6.55 -8.03
N GLY A 46 -24.89 -5.38 -8.64
CA GLY A 46 -25.85 -4.36 -8.21
C GLY A 46 -25.27 -3.39 -7.18
N SER A 47 -25.81 -2.17 -7.17
CA SER A 47 -25.35 -1.07 -6.30
C SER A 47 -25.49 -1.37 -4.81
N THR A 48 -26.55 -2.08 -4.40
CA THR A 48 -26.78 -2.44 -3.00
C THR A 48 -25.73 -3.43 -2.48
N ALA A 49 -25.46 -4.50 -3.24
CA ALA A 49 -24.44 -5.48 -2.86
C ALA A 49 -23.03 -4.87 -2.85
N TYR A 50 -22.74 -3.99 -3.80
CA TYR A 50 -21.50 -3.21 -3.79
C TYR A 50 -21.40 -2.28 -2.58
N GLY A 51 -22.53 -1.73 -2.11
CA GLY A 51 -22.60 -0.96 -0.87
C GLY A 51 -22.12 -1.76 0.35
N TYR A 52 -22.55 -3.01 0.48
CA TYR A 52 -22.08 -3.91 1.55
C TYR A 52 -20.59 -4.20 1.48
N VAL A 53 -20.05 -4.46 0.28
CA VAL A 53 -18.61 -4.64 0.08
C VAL A 53 -17.84 -3.39 0.50
N THR A 54 -18.34 -2.22 0.11
CA THR A 54 -17.68 -0.94 0.41
C THR A 54 -17.70 -0.65 1.92
N MET A 55 -18.83 -0.92 2.59
CA MET A 55 -18.93 -0.80 4.06
C MET A 55 -17.99 -1.76 4.78
N ALA A 56 -17.95 -3.02 4.34
CA ALA A 56 -17.03 -4.01 4.89
C ALA A 56 -15.58 -3.56 4.75
N MET A 57 -15.20 -2.88 3.66
CA MET A 57 -13.85 -2.37 3.40
C MET A 57 -13.44 -1.15 4.23
N ILE A 58 -14.36 -0.43 4.88
CA ILE A 58 -14.04 0.76 5.70
C ILE A 58 -13.05 0.42 6.83
N PRO A 59 -13.36 -0.52 7.75
CA PRO A 59 -12.44 -0.86 8.83
C PRO A 59 -11.10 -1.44 8.31
N ILE A 60 -11.13 -2.17 7.19
CA ILE A 60 -9.92 -2.70 6.54
C ILE A 60 -9.04 -1.55 6.06
N SER A 61 -9.63 -0.54 5.42
CA SER A 61 -8.89 0.62 4.90
C SER A 61 -8.25 1.45 6.02
N ILE A 62 -8.90 1.53 7.19
CA ILE A 62 -8.31 2.17 8.37
C ILE A 62 -7.16 1.32 8.89
N ALA A 63 -7.34 0.00 8.99
CA ALA A 63 -6.30 -0.91 9.46
C ALA A 63 -5.05 -0.87 8.54
N THR A 64 -5.23 -0.89 7.21
CA THR A 64 -4.09 -0.88 6.28
C THR A 64 -3.20 0.35 6.42
N LEU A 65 -3.72 1.51 6.85
CA LEU A 65 -2.89 2.70 7.15
C LEU A 65 -1.83 2.43 8.22
N PHE A 66 -2.11 1.53 9.15
CA PHE A 66 -1.18 1.13 10.22
C PHE A 66 -0.39 -0.13 9.90
N SER A 67 -0.66 -0.80 8.78
CA SER A 67 0.03 -2.04 8.37
C SER A 67 1.48 -1.83 7.92
N ASN A 68 1.84 -0.58 7.58
CA ASN A 68 3.17 -0.20 7.14
C ASN A 68 3.69 1.01 7.94
N PRO A 69 4.11 0.79 9.20
CA PRO A 69 4.59 1.85 10.08
C PRO A 69 5.99 2.32 9.66
N GLY A 70 6.07 3.11 8.58
CA GLY A 70 7.31 3.74 8.11
C GLY A 70 8.35 2.79 7.51
N VAL A 71 8.04 1.50 7.35
CA VAL A 71 8.97 0.48 6.85
C VAL A 71 9.36 0.78 5.40
N SER A 72 8.41 1.11 4.51
CA SER A 72 8.73 1.45 3.11
C SER A 72 9.58 2.72 2.99
N ALA A 73 9.35 3.71 3.85
CA ALA A 73 10.17 4.92 3.88
C ALA A 73 11.60 4.62 4.37
N GLY A 74 11.72 3.78 5.41
CA GLY A 74 13.00 3.28 5.92
C GLY A 74 13.77 2.49 4.86
N LEU A 75 13.12 1.54 4.20
CA LEU A 75 13.72 0.74 3.12
C LEU A 75 14.22 1.63 1.99
N THR A 76 13.40 2.56 1.49
CA THR A 76 13.82 3.49 0.42
C THR A 76 15.09 4.26 0.81
N ARG A 77 15.14 4.80 2.03
CA ARG A 77 16.30 5.56 2.52
C ARG A 77 17.54 4.69 2.66
N TYR A 78 17.43 3.54 3.33
CA TYR A 78 18.59 2.68 3.58
C TYR A 78 19.08 2.00 2.30
N ILE A 79 18.20 1.61 1.38
CA ILE A 79 18.61 1.06 0.07
C ILE A 79 19.44 2.10 -0.69
N ALA A 80 18.98 3.36 -0.76
CA ALA A 80 19.76 4.42 -1.40
C ALA A 80 21.13 4.62 -0.73
N TYR A 81 21.17 4.59 0.62
CA TYR A 81 22.41 4.70 1.39
C TYR A 81 23.40 3.55 1.12
N TYR A 82 22.96 2.30 1.23
CA TYR A 82 23.82 1.13 0.99
C TYR A 82 24.27 1.02 -0.48
N THR A 83 23.44 1.47 -1.42
CA THR A 83 23.81 1.55 -2.84
C THR A 83 24.91 2.58 -3.06
N ALA A 84 24.85 3.73 -2.39
CA ALA A 84 25.88 4.76 -2.48
C ALA A 84 27.22 4.33 -1.85
N GLU A 85 27.19 3.50 -0.80
CA GLU A 85 28.38 2.91 -0.17
C GLU A 85 28.95 1.69 -0.92
N GLY A 86 28.33 1.24 -2.02
CA GLY A 86 28.76 0.04 -2.76
C GLY A 86 28.48 -1.28 -2.03
N ARG A 87 27.66 -1.26 -0.98
CA ARG A 87 27.28 -2.42 -0.14
C ARG A 87 25.96 -3.03 -0.60
N SER A 88 25.84 -3.28 -1.91
CA SER A 88 24.60 -3.80 -2.50
C SER A 88 24.22 -5.21 -2.01
N ASP A 89 25.18 -5.97 -1.48
CA ASP A 89 24.95 -7.31 -0.92
C ASP A 89 24.09 -7.31 0.34
N ASP A 90 23.99 -6.17 1.04
CA ASP A 90 23.14 -6.02 2.24
C ASP A 90 21.68 -5.66 1.87
N ILE A 91 21.40 -5.24 0.64
CA ILE A 91 20.05 -4.82 0.21
C ILE A 91 19.01 -5.96 0.32
N PRO A 92 19.30 -7.21 -0.08
CA PRO A 92 18.36 -8.31 0.06
C PRO A 92 17.98 -8.63 1.50
N ILE A 93 18.92 -8.49 2.46
CA ILE A 93 18.62 -8.76 3.87
C ILE A 93 17.78 -7.64 4.48
N LEU A 94 17.98 -6.38 4.07
CA LEU A 94 17.10 -5.27 4.42
C LEU A 94 15.67 -5.49 3.91
N LEU A 95 15.52 -5.84 2.63
CA LEU A 95 14.21 -6.13 2.02
C LEU A 95 13.49 -7.26 2.76
N ARG A 96 14.16 -8.38 3.04
CA ARG A 96 13.56 -9.50 3.79
C ARG A 96 13.11 -9.09 5.19
N THR A 97 13.91 -8.29 5.89
CA THR A 97 13.60 -7.83 7.25
C THR A 97 12.42 -6.86 7.25
N GLY A 98 12.41 -5.91 6.31
CA GLY A 98 11.31 -4.96 6.16
C GLY A 98 10.00 -5.65 5.78
N LEU A 99 10.03 -6.54 4.79
CA LEU A 99 8.87 -7.36 4.42
C LEU A 99 8.38 -8.22 5.59
N GLY A 100 9.29 -8.82 6.36
CA GLY A 100 8.95 -9.61 7.55
C GLY A 100 8.26 -8.79 8.63
N LEU A 101 8.73 -7.56 8.90
CA LEU A 101 8.08 -6.65 9.84
C LEU A 101 6.68 -6.25 9.37
N ASN A 102 6.55 -5.83 8.11
CA ASN A 102 5.27 -5.48 7.51
C ASN A 102 4.29 -6.67 7.55
N LEU A 103 4.76 -7.88 7.24
CA LEU A 103 3.95 -9.09 7.33
C LEU A 103 3.49 -9.37 8.77
N LEU A 104 4.35 -9.18 9.76
CA LEU A 104 4.00 -9.34 11.16
C LEU A 104 2.89 -8.34 11.57
N PHE A 105 3.05 -7.06 11.26
CA PHE A 105 2.04 -6.04 11.57
C PHE A 105 0.71 -6.30 10.87
N SER A 106 0.75 -6.63 9.58
CA SER A 106 -0.47 -6.91 8.80
C SER A 106 -1.22 -8.14 9.29
N VAL A 107 -0.53 -9.21 9.69
CA VAL A 107 -1.16 -10.40 10.31
C VAL A 107 -1.81 -10.05 11.64
N ILE A 108 -1.13 -9.29 12.51
CA ILE A 108 -1.70 -8.86 13.79
C ILE A 108 -2.96 -8.02 13.55
N LEU A 109 -2.91 -7.08 12.61
CA LEU A 109 -4.06 -6.24 12.27
C LEU A 109 -5.21 -7.02 11.66
N ALA A 110 -4.93 -7.94 10.74
CA ALA A 110 -5.93 -8.83 10.16
C ALA A 110 -6.63 -9.65 11.24
N PHE A 111 -5.86 -10.20 12.18
CA PHE A 111 -6.40 -10.94 13.32
C PHE A 111 -7.29 -10.05 14.21
N ILE A 112 -6.86 -8.82 14.52
CA ILE A 112 -7.67 -7.87 15.30
C ILE A 112 -8.99 -7.58 14.58
N ILE A 113 -8.96 -7.26 13.28
CA ILE A 113 -10.18 -6.97 12.51
C ILE A 113 -11.10 -8.19 12.42
N TYR A 114 -10.53 -9.39 12.26
CA TYR A 114 -11.29 -10.64 12.26
C TYR A 114 -12.03 -10.86 13.59
N LEU A 115 -11.39 -10.60 14.73
CA LEU A 115 -12.01 -10.71 16.06
C LEU A 115 -13.07 -9.63 16.29
N LEU A 116 -12.87 -8.43 15.74
CA LEU A 116 -13.79 -7.31 15.86
C LEU A 116 -14.95 -7.36 14.83
N SER A 117 -14.97 -8.34 13.93
CA SER A 117 -15.97 -8.42 12.86
C SER A 117 -17.42 -8.41 13.36
N PRO A 118 -17.79 -9.09 14.46
CA PRO A 118 -19.16 -9.04 14.97
C PRO A 118 -19.56 -7.66 15.48
N GLN A 119 -18.67 -6.98 16.20
CA GLN A 119 -18.90 -5.64 16.74
C GLN A 119 -18.98 -4.60 15.63
N LEU A 120 -18.15 -4.74 14.60
CA LEU A 120 -18.19 -3.89 13.41
C LEU A 120 -19.50 -4.09 12.63
N SER A 121 -19.93 -5.34 12.42
CA SER A 121 -21.20 -5.63 11.76
C SER A 121 -22.39 -5.04 12.54
N ALA A 122 -22.37 -5.15 13.87
CA ALA A 122 -23.39 -4.55 14.73
C ALA A 122 -23.43 -3.02 14.63
N LEU A 123 -22.28 -2.36 14.50
CA LEU A 123 -22.19 -0.90 14.32
C LEU A 123 -22.83 -0.43 13.02
N PHE A 124 -22.67 -1.20 11.94
CA PHE A 124 -23.24 -0.89 10.63
C PHE A 124 -24.72 -1.28 10.50
N HIS A 125 -25.31 -1.98 11.50
CA HIS A 125 -26.69 -2.47 11.49
C HIS A 125 -27.04 -3.37 10.29
N GLU A 126 -26.03 -3.98 9.66
CA GLU A 126 -26.16 -4.80 8.46
C GLU A 126 -25.42 -6.12 8.66
N PRO A 127 -25.89 -7.25 8.08
CA PRO A 127 -25.29 -8.57 8.23
C PRO A 127 -24.04 -8.75 7.34
N ILE A 128 -23.02 -7.93 7.57
CA ILE A 128 -21.77 -7.90 6.78
C ILE A 128 -20.57 -8.55 7.51
N GLU A 129 -20.80 -9.26 8.62
CA GLU A 129 -19.76 -9.91 9.42
C GLU A 129 -18.85 -10.82 8.59
N ASP A 130 -19.43 -11.72 7.79
CA ASP A 130 -18.67 -12.66 6.97
C ASP A 130 -17.85 -11.94 5.88
N LEU A 131 -18.39 -10.83 5.34
CA LEU A 131 -17.66 -9.99 4.40
C LEU A 131 -16.47 -9.32 5.07
N ILE A 132 -16.62 -8.82 6.31
CA ILE A 132 -15.52 -8.21 7.07
C ILE A 132 -14.45 -9.26 7.38
N ARG A 133 -14.84 -10.47 7.78
CA ARG A 133 -13.89 -11.58 8.02
C ARG A 133 -13.10 -11.93 6.78
N LEU A 134 -13.77 -12.09 5.64
CA LEU A 134 -13.10 -12.35 4.37
C LEU A 134 -12.18 -11.19 3.98
N ALA A 135 -12.67 -9.96 4.13
CA ALA A 135 -11.92 -8.74 3.80
C ALA A 135 -10.73 -8.51 4.72
N SER A 136 -10.69 -9.06 5.94
CA SER A 136 -9.52 -8.95 6.82
C SER A 136 -8.25 -9.54 6.20
N LEU A 137 -8.39 -10.58 5.36
CA LEU A 137 -7.28 -11.19 4.63
C LEU A 137 -6.69 -10.23 3.57
N TYR A 138 -7.48 -9.26 3.08
CA TYR A 138 -7.01 -8.23 2.17
C TYR A 138 -5.88 -7.41 2.79
N ILE A 139 -5.85 -7.22 4.12
CA ILE A 139 -4.78 -6.47 4.80
C ILE A 139 -3.42 -7.11 4.52
N ILE A 140 -3.33 -8.43 4.62
CA ILE A 140 -2.09 -9.19 4.37
C ILE A 140 -1.68 -9.08 2.90
N VAL A 141 -2.64 -9.26 1.98
CA VAL A 141 -2.40 -9.17 0.53
C VAL A 141 -1.94 -7.76 0.14
N ASN A 142 -2.58 -6.73 0.69
CA ASN A 142 -2.22 -5.34 0.42
C ASN A 142 -0.79 -5.04 0.85
N THR A 143 -0.37 -5.54 2.02
CA THR A 143 0.98 -5.36 2.53
C THR A 143 2.05 -6.11 1.72
N LEU A 144 1.72 -7.26 1.12
CA LEU A 144 2.63 -7.98 0.21
C LEU A 144 2.85 -7.27 -1.14
N LEU A 145 1.90 -6.42 -1.55
CA LEU A 145 1.97 -5.68 -2.81
C LEU A 145 2.74 -4.35 -2.69
N ILE A 146 3.05 -3.90 -1.47
CA ILE A 146 3.74 -2.63 -1.16
C ILE A 146 5.20 -2.91 -0.80
#